data_AF-A0A7Y6A1K9-F1
#
_entry.id   AF-A0A7Y6A1K9-F1
#
_cell.length_a   1.000
_cell.length_b   1.000
_cell.length_c   1.000
_cell.angle_alpha   90.00
_cell.angle_beta   90.00
_cell.angle_gamma   90.00
#
_symmetry.space_group_name_H-M   'P 1'
#
loop_
_entity.id
_entity.type
_entity.pdbx_description
1 polymer ?
#
loop_
_entity_poly.entity_id
_entity_poly.type
_entity_poly.pdbx_seq_one_letter_code
_entity_poly.pdbx_strand_id
1 'polypeptide(L)'
;MGVRARWAVGLALPVALVAGLASCSAPDPASDAPTAVVAPAADCLSAPVLADLGLVAAGGAGETGTPHADAPEPGRVPDDFRAASVVVCSPGGTLHDSSGTWVALTASWREGDLAPLVAALRRPSAPRGGTCSTAAVVPPALWLVDALGQAIRPVWPTDRCGSPQPAVSAALDALEETDSEQYPVRLIAPAETPTARP
;
A
#
# COMPACT_ATOMS: atom_id res chain seq x y z
N MET A 1 -35.52 53.97 -67.72
CA MET A 1 -35.66 53.03 -68.84
C MET A 1 -34.35 52.24 -69.00
N GLY A 2 -34.44 50.91 -69.09
CA GLY A 2 -33.38 50.00 -69.54
C GLY A 2 -32.37 49.55 -68.47
N VAL A 3 -31.86 48.32 -68.40
CA VAL A 3 -32.12 47.02 -69.06
C VAL A 3 -31.66 45.93 -68.07
N ARG A 4 -32.29 44.77 -68.15
CA ARG A 4 -32.11 43.53 -67.37
C ARG A 4 -30.70 42.94 -67.43
N ALA A 5 -30.29 42.21 -66.38
CA ALA A 5 -29.67 40.88 -66.53
C ALA A 5 -29.74 40.09 -65.21
N ARG A 6 -30.54 39.01 -65.23
CA ARG A 6 -30.57 37.95 -64.22
C ARG A 6 -29.69 36.82 -64.77
N TRP A 7 -28.71 36.33 -64.02
CA TRP A 7 -28.12 35.01 -64.25
C TRP A 7 -27.94 34.32 -62.90
N ALA A 8 -28.52 33.13 -62.81
CA ALA A 8 -28.59 32.27 -61.66
C ALA A 8 -27.54 31.16 -61.78
N VAL A 9 -26.72 30.96 -60.74
CA VAL A 9 -25.95 29.72 -60.45
C VAL A 9 -25.58 29.86 -58.96
N GLY A 10 -25.72 28.90 -58.04
CA GLY A 10 -26.18 27.53 -58.06
C GLY A 10 -26.27 27.08 -56.60
N LEU A 11 -27.25 26.25 -56.31
CA LEU A 11 -27.55 25.64 -55.02
C LEU A 11 -26.61 24.46 -54.80
N ALA A 12 -25.81 24.44 -53.73
CA ALA A 12 -25.16 23.23 -53.22
C ALA A 12 -24.73 23.39 -51.75
N LEU A 13 -25.63 22.99 -50.83
CA LEU A 13 -25.25 22.27 -49.59
C LEU A 13 -24.44 21.01 -50.01
N PRO A 14 -23.55 20.39 -49.18
CA PRO A 14 -23.85 20.02 -47.80
C PRO A 14 -22.64 19.84 -46.84
N VAL A 15 -22.97 19.30 -45.65
CA VAL A 15 -22.14 18.53 -44.71
C VAL A 15 -21.34 19.34 -43.68
N ALA A 16 -22.06 19.79 -42.65
CA ALA A 16 -21.52 19.91 -41.31
C ALA A 16 -21.07 18.51 -40.83
N LEU A 17 -19.78 18.24 -40.90
CA LEU A 17 -19.16 17.05 -40.32
C LEU A 17 -18.93 17.32 -38.83
N VAL A 18 -19.92 16.97 -37.99
CA VAL A 18 -19.77 16.95 -36.53
C VAL A 18 -18.90 15.74 -36.19
N ALA A 19 -17.59 15.97 -36.05
CA ALA A 19 -16.67 14.96 -35.56
C ALA A 19 -17.00 14.67 -34.10
N GLY A 20 -17.61 13.51 -33.87
CA GLY A 20 -17.95 13.01 -32.54
C GLY A 20 -16.70 12.86 -31.66
N LEU A 21 -16.78 13.40 -30.45
CA LEU A 21 -15.86 13.16 -29.36
C LEU A 21 -15.97 11.70 -28.92
N ALA A 22 -15.29 10.79 -29.61
CA ALA A 22 -15.01 9.46 -29.10
C ALA A 22 -13.88 9.56 -28.06
N SER A 23 -14.24 9.97 -26.83
CA SER A 23 -13.37 9.80 -25.68
C SER A 23 -13.30 8.30 -25.37
N CYS A 24 -12.36 7.61 -25.99
CA CYS A 24 -11.96 6.28 -25.54
C CYS A 24 -11.29 6.44 -24.17
N SER A 25 -12.08 6.27 -23.11
CA SER A 25 -11.53 5.98 -21.78
C SER A 25 -10.90 4.59 -21.85
N ALA A 26 -9.63 4.53 -22.25
CA ALA A 26 -8.83 3.34 -22.02
C ALA A 26 -8.73 3.14 -20.50
N PRO A 27 -8.95 1.92 -19.97
CA PRO A 27 -8.67 1.65 -18.57
C PRO A 27 -7.17 1.86 -18.34
N ASP A 28 -6.80 2.76 -17.43
CA ASP A 28 -5.41 3.00 -17.07
C ASP A 28 -4.74 1.69 -16.63
N PRO A 29 -3.66 1.26 -17.30
CA PRO A 29 -3.03 -0.01 -17.00
C PRO A 29 -2.21 0.12 -15.72
N ALA A 30 -2.77 -0.23 -14.56
CA ALA A 30 -2.13 -0.78 -13.34
C ALA A 30 -0.70 -0.31 -12.91
N SER A 31 -0.24 0.83 -13.42
CA SER A 31 1.12 1.36 -13.40
C SER A 31 1.13 2.80 -12.89
N ASP A 32 0.07 3.23 -12.21
CA ASP A 32 -0.16 4.62 -11.83
C ASP A 32 0.00 4.89 -10.32
N ALA A 33 0.51 3.91 -9.57
CA ALA A 33 0.86 4.16 -8.17
C ALA A 33 1.96 5.24 -8.11
N PRO A 34 1.76 6.31 -7.29
CA PRO A 34 2.77 7.35 -7.12
C PRO A 34 4.05 6.75 -6.55
N THR A 35 5.18 7.41 -6.81
CA THR A 35 6.46 6.99 -6.23
C THR A 35 6.41 7.13 -4.71
N ALA A 36 6.91 6.14 -3.98
CA ALA A 36 6.93 6.14 -2.53
C ALA A 36 7.75 7.33 -2.02
N VAL A 37 7.21 8.00 -0.99
CA VAL A 37 7.88 9.12 -0.33
C VAL A 37 8.87 8.58 0.69
N VAL A 38 10.06 9.17 0.73
CA VAL A 38 11.10 8.85 1.71
C VAL A 38 10.75 9.46 3.07
N ALA A 39 10.59 8.61 4.07
CA ALA A 39 10.44 8.95 5.46
C ALA A 39 11.80 8.92 6.18
N PRO A 40 11.95 9.64 7.30
CA PRO A 40 13.20 9.65 8.07
C PRO A 40 13.53 8.29 8.72
N ALA A 41 12.53 7.45 8.99
CA ALA A 41 12.68 6.12 9.57
C ALA A 41 11.46 5.24 9.27
N ALA A 42 11.61 3.93 9.44
CA ALA A 42 10.49 3.00 9.44
C ALA A 42 9.72 3.09 10.77
N ASP A 43 8.39 3.15 10.70
CA ASP A 43 7.54 3.19 11.90
C ASP A 43 6.31 2.29 11.73
N CYS A 44 6.36 1.12 12.37
CA CYS A 44 5.26 0.16 12.36
C CYS A 44 4.08 0.54 13.26
N LEU A 45 4.28 1.47 14.21
CA LEU A 45 3.27 1.91 15.17
C LEU A 45 2.55 3.20 14.73
N SER A 46 2.94 3.77 13.58
CA SER A 46 2.21 4.86 12.94
C SER A 46 0.75 4.49 12.66
N ALA A 47 -0.16 5.45 12.84
CA ALA A 47 -1.59 5.22 12.67
C ALA A 47 -1.99 4.64 11.29
N PRO A 48 -1.41 5.10 10.15
CA PRO A 48 -1.70 4.50 8.85
C PRO A 48 -1.29 3.04 8.77
N VAL A 49 -0.14 2.65 9.32
CA VAL A 49 0.33 1.25 9.30
C VAL A 49 -0.57 0.35 10.16
N LEU A 50 -0.94 0.80 11.36
CA LEU A 50 -1.84 0.05 12.23
C LEU A 50 -3.23 -0.12 11.60
N ALA A 51 -3.74 0.88 10.88
CA ALA A 51 -5.00 0.82 10.16
C ALA A 51 -4.96 -0.14 8.97
N ASP A 52 -3.88 -0.12 8.16
CA ASP A 52 -3.68 -1.04 7.03
C ASP A 52 -3.65 -2.51 7.48
N LEU A 53 -3.13 -2.76 8.68
CA LEU A 53 -3.08 -4.09 9.31
C LEU A 53 -4.39 -4.49 10.02
N GLY A 54 -5.38 -3.60 10.10
CA GLY A 54 -6.65 -3.85 10.81
C GLY A 54 -6.49 -3.94 12.34
N LEU A 55 -5.40 -3.43 12.90
CA LEU A 55 -5.13 -3.45 14.33
C LEU A 55 -5.84 -2.30 15.07
N VAL A 56 -6.22 -1.24 14.35
CA VAL A 56 -7.02 -0.12 14.84
C VAL A 56 -8.00 0.32 13.75
N ALA A 57 -9.02 1.10 14.13
CA ALA A 57 -9.87 1.77 13.13
C ALA A 57 -9.07 2.83 12.36
N ALA A 58 -9.49 3.17 11.13
CA ALA A 58 -8.84 4.20 10.34
C ALA A 58 -8.77 5.54 11.11
N GLY A 59 -7.56 6.10 11.24
CA GLY A 59 -7.30 7.31 12.03
C GLY A 59 -7.19 7.10 13.54
N GLY A 60 -7.29 5.86 14.02
CA GLY A 60 -6.99 5.48 15.40
C GLY A 60 -5.48 5.32 15.63
N ALA A 61 -5.03 5.66 16.85
CA ALA A 61 -3.66 5.43 17.30
C ALA A 61 -3.60 4.23 18.27
N GLY A 62 -2.41 3.69 18.48
CA GLY A 62 -2.16 2.71 19.54
C GLY A 62 -2.37 3.31 20.94
N GLU A 63 -2.76 2.46 21.89
CA GLU A 63 -3.06 2.84 23.27
C GLU A 63 -1.81 2.95 24.15
N THR A 64 -0.62 2.67 23.61
CA THR A 64 0.66 2.67 24.33
C THR A 64 1.27 4.06 24.56
N GLY A 65 0.59 5.11 24.09
CA GLY A 65 0.81 6.48 24.54
C GLY A 65 2.03 7.22 23.99
N THR A 66 2.87 6.58 23.18
CA THR A 66 3.94 7.29 22.46
C THR A 66 3.38 7.88 21.17
N PRO A 67 3.52 9.20 20.93
CA PRO A 67 3.10 9.79 19.66
C PRO A 67 3.98 9.29 18.51
N HIS A 68 3.34 8.80 17.46
CA HIS A 68 3.99 8.39 16.21
C HIS A 68 3.66 9.39 15.10
N ALA A 69 4.64 9.70 14.26
CA ALA A 69 4.38 10.51 13.07
C ALA A 69 3.58 9.68 12.06
N ASP A 70 2.72 10.35 11.29
CA ASP A 70 2.01 9.66 10.22
C ASP A 70 2.98 9.16 9.16
N ALA A 71 2.89 7.87 8.87
CA ALA A 71 3.64 7.28 7.78
C ALA A 71 3.11 7.77 6.43
N PRO A 72 3.98 7.97 5.42
CA PRO A 72 3.54 8.30 4.08
C PRO A 72 2.70 7.17 3.46
N GLU A 73 1.87 7.49 2.47
CA GLU A 73 1.15 6.48 1.72
C GLU A 73 2.11 5.51 1.01
N PRO A 74 1.73 4.22 0.85
CA PRO A 74 2.54 3.28 0.09
C PRO A 74 2.63 3.69 -1.38
N GLY A 75 3.81 3.57 -1.97
CA GLY A 75 4.05 3.92 -3.37
C GLY A 75 4.99 2.97 -4.09
N ARG A 76 5.26 3.26 -5.35
CA ARG A 76 6.26 2.53 -6.14
C ARG A 76 7.65 2.77 -5.58
N VAL A 77 8.46 1.72 -5.51
CA VAL A 77 9.88 1.84 -5.15
C VAL A 77 10.60 2.75 -6.16
N PRO A 78 11.21 3.88 -5.73
CA PRO A 78 12.01 4.74 -6.61
C PRO A 78 13.15 3.96 -7.26
N ASP A 79 13.52 4.30 -8.50
CA ASP A 79 14.55 3.57 -9.26
C ASP A 79 15.95 3.69 -8.63
N ASP A 80 16.22 4.83 -8.02
CA ASP A 80 17.46 5.20 -7.34
C ASP A 80 17.50 4.74 -5.87
N PHE A 81 16.37 4.33 -5.29
CA PHE A 81 16.36 3.79 -3.92
C PHE A 81 17.19 2.50 -3.84
N ARG A 82 17.97 2.37 -2.77
CA ARG A 82 18.85 1.22 -2.49
C ARG A 82 18.55 0.70 -1.09
N ALA A 83 17.73 -0.35 -1.03
CA ALA A 83 17.42 -1.01 0.23
C ALA A 83 18.65 -1.75 0.78
N ALA A 84 18.97 -1.49 2.04
CA ALA A 84 19.96 -2.23 2.82
C ALA A 84 19.29 -3.28 3.72
N SER A 85 18.07 -3.00 4.19
CA SER A 85 17.25 -3.93 4.98
C SER A 85 15.76 -3.71 4.71
N VAL A 86 14.93 -4.58 5.26
CA VAL A 86 13.47 -4.45 5.24
C VAL A 86 12.90 -4.64 6.65
N VAL A 87 11.93 -3.82 7.01
CA VAL A 87 11.10 -4.02 8.20
C VAL A 87 9.74 -4.55 7.76
N VAL A 88 9.34 -5.69 8.30
CA VAL A 88 8.05 -6.32 8.07
C VAL A 88 7.19 -6.13 9.31
N CYS A 89 6.14 -5.33 9.19
CA CYS A 89 5.14 -5.09 10.23
C CYS A 89 3.93 -6.01 9.99
N SER A 90 3.60 -6.86 10.94
CA SER A 90 2.49 -7.82 10.84
C SER A 90 1.66 -7.88 12.13
N PRO A 91 0.42 -8.37 12.06
CA PRO A 91 -0.34 -8.69 13.27
C PRO A 91 0.40 -9.75 14.09
N GLY A 92 0.79 -9.41 15.32
CA GLY A 92 1.55 -10.28 16.23
C GLY A 92 0.69 -11.22 17.07
N GLY A 93 -0.63 -11.19 16.89
CA GLY A 93 -1.58 -11.96 17.70
C GLY A 93 -1.86 -11.27 19.04
N THR A 94 -1.68 -11.99 20.15
CA THR A 94 -1.95 -11.50 21.50
C THR A 94 -0.68 -11.48 22.36
N LEU A 95 -0.45 -10.37 23.05
CA LEU A 95 0.62 -10.20 24.04
C LEU A 95 0.02 -10.16 25.44
N HIS A 96 0.67 -10.81 26.41
CA HIS A 96 0.29 -10.76 27.82
C HIS A 96 1.38 -10.08 28.64
N ASP A 97 0.99 -9.09 29.44
CA ASP A 97 1.88 -8.40 30.37
C ASP A 97 1.20 -8.14 31.72
N SER A 98 1.85 -7.35 32.59
CA SER A 98 1.30 -7.00 33.90
C SER A 98 0.03 -6.14 33.83
N SER A 99 -0.23 -5.49 32.70
CA SER A 99 -1.39 -4.65 32.47
C SER A 99 -2.57 -5.43 31.90
N GLY A 100 -2.32 -6.56 31.23
CA GLY A 100 -3.34 -7.51 30.80
C GLY A 100 -3.02 -8.22 29.50
N THR A 101 -4.07 -8.45 28.71
CA THR A 101 -4.00 -9.06 27.38
C THR A 101 -4.19 -7.99 26.32
N TRP A 102 -3.28 -7.94 25.34
CA TRP A 102 -3.23 -6.93 24.29
C TRP A 102 -3.32 -7.57 22.92
N VAL A 103 -3.88 -6.86 21.94
CA VAL A 103 -3.56 -7.07 20.53
C VAL A 103 -2.13 -6.59 20.32
N ALA A 104 -1.34 -7.41 19.64
CA ALA A 104 0.06 -7.13 19.37
C ALA A 104 0.32 -6.89 17.88
N LEU A 105 1.35 -6.09 17.61
CA LEU A 105 2.03 -5.96 16.33
C LEU A 105 3.40 -6.63 16.47
N THR A 106 3.85 -7.36 15.45
CA THR A 106 5.24 -7.79 15.32
C THR A 106 5.94 -6.94 14.27
N ALA A 107 7.08 -6.37 14.61
CA ALA A 107 8.03 -5.80 13.65
C ALA A 107 9.23 -6.74 13.56
N SER A 108 9.56 -7.18 12.35
CA SER A 108 10.76 -7.99 12.10
C SER A 108 11.68 -7.27 11.13
N TRP A 109 12.96 -7.20 11.49
CA TRP A 109 14.03 -6.66 10.65
C TRP A 109 14.68 -7.80 9.91
N ARG A 110 14.79 -7.65 8.60
CA ARG A 110 15.37 -8.68 7.73
C ARG A 110 16.43 -8.10 6.82
N GLU A 111 17.50 -8.87 6.66
CA GLU A 111 18.68 -8.52 5.89
C GLU A 111 19.07 -9.66 4.93
N GLY A 112 20.05 -9.40 4.06
CA GLY A 112 20.53 -10.35 3.06
C GLY A 112 20.52 -9.79 1.65
N ASP A 113 20.24 -10.62 0.64
CA ASP A 113 20.09 -10.16 -0.74
C ASP A 113 18.68 -9.59 -0.96
N LEU A 114 18.56 -8.27 -0.89
CA LEU A 114 17.32 -7.52 -1.10
C LEU A 114 16.96 -7.36 -2.58
N ALA A 115 17.85 -7.69 -3.53
CA ALA A 115 17.61 -7.46 -4.95
C ALA A 115 16.38 -8.23 -5.51
N PRO A 116 16.15 -9.51 -5.15
CA PRO A 116 14.93 -10.23 -5.54
C PRO A 116 13.66 -9.58 -4.99
N LEU A 117 13.69 -9.08 -3.74
CA LEU A 117 12.55 -8.40 -3.12
C LEU A 117 12.22 -7.09 -3.84
N VAL A 118 13.23 -6.25 -4.06
CA VAL A 118 13.05 -4.97 -4.76
C VAL A 118 12.54 -5.20 -6.19
N ALA A 119 13.09 -6.19 -6.91
CA ALA A 119 12.60 -6.57 -8.23
C ALA A 119 11.14 -7.05 -8.20
N ALA A 120 10.77 -7.85 -7.20
CA ALA A 120 9.41 -8.34 -7.02
C ALA A 120 8.42 -7.20 -6.77
N LEU A 121 8.77 -6.23 -5.90
CA LEU A 121 7.97 -5.06 -5.55
C LEU A 121 7.82 -4.06 -6.70
N ARG A 122 8.81 -3.96 -7.59
CA ARG A 122 8.75 -3.08 -8.77
C ARG A 122 7.87 -3.61 -9.89
N ARG A 123 7.40 -4.87 -9.82
CA ARG A 123 6.49 -5.40 -10.84
C ARG A 123 5.16 -4.64 -10.83
N PRO A 124 4.55 -4.43 -12.01
CA PRO A 124 3.21 -3.87 -12.06
C PRO A 124 2.19 -4.82 -11.44
N SER A 125 1.12 -4.26 -10.87
CA SER A 125 -0.06 -5.05 -10.54
C SER A 125 -0.72 -5.56 -11.82
N ALA A 126 -1.33 -6.73 -11.78
CA ALA A 126 -2.10 -7.21 -12.92
C ALA A 126 -3.45 -6.46 -13.00
N PRO A 127 -3.95 -6.17 -14.21
CA PRO A 127 -5.29 -5.64 -14.38
C PRO A 127 -6.35 -6.54 -13.73
N ARG A 128 -7.33 -5.93 -13.07
CA ARG A 128 -8.40 -6.68 -12.40
C ARG A 128 -9.29 -7.38 -13.42
N GLY A 129 -9.73 -8.61 -13.12
CA GLY A 129 -10.70 -9.32 -13.95
C GLY A 129 -10.86 -10.81 -13.67
N GLY A 130 -11.89 -11.40 -14.29
CA GLY A 130 -12.23 -12.82 -14.16
C GLY A 130 -13.03 -13.15 -12.89
N THR A 131 -13.20 -14.45 -12.63
CA THR A 131 -13.79 -14.96 -11.40
C THR A 131 -12.70 -15.14 -10.35
N CYS A 132 -12.92 -14.57 -9.16
CA CYS A 132 -11.96 -14.56 -8.07
C CYS A 132 -12.59 -15.11 -6.79
N SER A 133 -11.75 -15.61 -5.89
CA SER A 133 -12.17 -15.96 -4.53
C SER A 133 -12.64 -14.70 -3.80
N THR A 134 -13.60 -14.87 -2.87
CA THR A 134 -14.02 -13.81 -1.95
C THR A 134 -13.11 -13.69 -0.71
N ALA A 135 -12.15 -14.60 -0.56
CA ALA A 135 -11.18 -14.55 0.53
C ALA A 135 -10.25 -13.35 0.35
N ALA A 136 -10.27 -12.43 1.31
CA ALA A 136 -9.33 -11.31 1.36
C ALA A 136 -8.02 -11.77 2.01
N VAL A 137 -6.90 -11.43 1.38
CA VAL A 137 -5.56 -11.63 1.93
C VAL A 137 -4.98 -10.25 2.22
N VAL A 138 -4.74 -9.97 3.50
CA VAL A 138 -4.10 -8.73 3.94
C VAL A 138 -2.59 -9.00 4.05
N PRO A 139 -1.74 -8.40 3.18
CA PRO A 139 -0.30 -8.56 3.30
C PRO A 139 0.23 -7.80 4.53
N PRO A 140 1.41 -8.17 5.05
CA PRO A 140 2.07 -7.36 6.06
C PRO A 140 2.47 -5.99 5.47
N ALA A 141 2.54 -4.97 6.31
CA ALA A 141 3.04 -3.67 5.91
C ALA A 141 4.57 -3.74 5.84
N LEU A 142 5.15 -3.18 4.78
CA LEU A 142 6.59 -3.22 4.53
C LEU A 142 7.19 -1.82 4.62
N TRP A 143 8.44 -1.79 5.08
CA TRP A 143 9.33 -0.66 4.94
C TRP A 143 10.66 -1.13 4.34
N LEU A 144 11.05 -0.58 3.21
CA LEU A 144 12.42 -0.75 2.72
C LEU A 144 13.28 0.35 3.33
N VAL A 145 14.39 -0.02 3.95
CA VAL A 145 15.28 0.91 4.66
C VAL A 145 16.62 0.95 3.95
N ASP A 146 17.15 2.14 3.71
CA ASP A 146 18.45 2.33 3.09
C ASP A 146 19.60 2.34 4.11
N ALA A 147 20.84 2.45 3.63
CA ALA A 147 22.03 2.47 4.47
C ALA A 147 22.14 3.71 5.38
N LEU A 148 21.33 4.74 5.15
CA LEU A 148 21.25 5.95 5.98
C LEU A 148 20.13 5.85 7.03
N GLY A 149 19.36 4.76 7.03
CA GLY A 149 18.21 4.56 7.91
C GLY A 149 16.92 5.20 7.40
N GLN A 150 16.94 5.82 6.22
CA GLN A 150 15.73 6.38 5.62
C GLN A 150 14.87 5.25 5.06
N ALA A 151 13.55 5.41 5.13
CA ALA A 151 12.64 4.34 4.82
C ALA A 151 11.55 4.76 3.82
N ILE A 152 11.12 3.83 2.98
CA ILE A 152 9.97 3.99 2.08
C ILE A 152 8.97 2.88 2.33
N ARG A 153 7.68 3.17 2.09
CA ARG A 153 6.60 2.18 2.10
C ARG A 153 6.30 1.73 0.68
N PRO A 154 6.70 0.52 0.26
CA PRO A 154 6.36 0.02 -1.05
C PRO A 154 4.90 -0.44 -1.10
N VAL A 155 4.23 -0.18 -2.22
CA VAL A 155 2.95 -0.80 -2.55
C VAL A 155 3.15 -2.27 -2.88
N TRP A 156 2.25 -3.14 -2.41
CA TRP A 156 2.26 -4.54 -2.80
C TRP A 156 1.71 -4.70 -4.23
N PRO A 157 2.50 -5.26 -5.16
CA PRO A 157 1.94 -5.64 -6.45
C PRO A 157 0.92 -6.75 -6.26
N THR A 158 -0.20 -6.64 -6.98
CA THR A 158 -1.30 -7.58 -6.88
C THR A 158 -1.51 -8.37 -8.18
N ASP A 159 -2.18 -9.51 -8.06
CA ASP A 159 -2.66 -10.28 -9.20
C ASP A 159 -4.01 -9.75 -9.72
N ARG A 160 -4.58 -10.43 -10.72
CA ARG A 160 -5.87 -10.04 -11.33
C ARG A 160 -7.05 -10.04 -10.35
N CYS A 161 -6.91 -10.74 -9.22
CA CYS A 161 -7.90 -10.82 -8.16
C CYS A 161 -7.64 -9.78 -7.07
N GLY A 162 -6.57 -9.00 -7.16
CA GLY A 162 -6.17 -8.06 -6.12
C GLY A 162 -5.44 -8.73 -4.96
N SER A 163 -5.09 -10.02 -5.08
CA SER A 163 -4.30 -10.70 -4.06
C SER A 163 -2.82 -10.31 -4.20
N PRO A 164 -2.09 -10.16 -3.09
CA PRO A 164 -0.65 -9.89 -3.13
C PRO A 164 0.10 -10.92 -3.97
N GLN A 165 1.04 -10.48 -4.81
CA GLN A 165 1.81 -11.39 -5.65
C GLN A 165 2.73 -12.27 -4.78
N PRO A 166 2.70 -13.61 -4.94
CA PRO A 166 3.40 -14.54 -4.06
C PRO A 166 4.92 -14.39 -4.10
N ALA A 167 5.45 -13.87 -5.20
CA ALA A 167 6.89 -13.70 -5.34
C ALA A 167 7.46 -12.54 -4.49
N VAL A 168 6.63 -11.66 -3.91
CA VAL A 168 7.10 -10.74 -2.86
C VAL A 168 7.26 -11.51 -1.54
N SER A 169 6.27 -12.30 -1.14
CA SER A 169 6.35 -13.15 0.06
C SER A 169 7.52 -14.13 0.00
N ALA A 170 7.70 -14.82 -1.14
CA ALA A 170 8.82 -15.74 -1.32
C ALA A 170 10.19 -15.04 -1.23
N ALA A 171 10.29 -13.78 -1.66
CA ALA A 171 11.52 -13.01 -1.51
C ALA A 171 11.76 -12.60 -0.05
N LEU A 172 10.71 -12.24 0.70
CA LEU A 172 10.80 -11.94 2.13
C LEU A 172 11.19 -13.16 2.97
N ASP A 173 10.70 -14.35 2.60
CA ASP A 173 11.00 -15.61 3.30
C ASP A 173 12.44 -16.10 3.05
N ALA A 174 13.09 -15.59 2.00
CA ALA A 174 14.48 -15.88 1.69
C ALA A 174 15.48 -14.98 2.43
N LEU A 175 14.99 -13.89 3.06
CA LEU A 175 15.83 -13.00 3.86
C LEU A 175 16.04 -13.55 5.27
N GLU A 176 17.18 -13.20 5.85
CA GLU A 176 17.48 -13.55 7.23
C GLU A 176 16.80 -12.57 8.17
N GLU A 177 16.00 -13.08 9.12
CA GLU A 177 15.47 -12.26 10.20
C GLU A 177 16.56 -12.01 11.23
N THR A 178 17.01 -10.76 11.32
CA THR A 178 18.08 -10.34 12.22
C THR A 178 17.57 -9.93 13.58
N ASP A 179 16.34 -9.41 13.62
CA ASP A 179 15.69 -8.99 14.86
C ASP A 179 14.15 -9.04 14.72
N SER A 180 13.46 -9.15 15.85
CA SER A 180 12.01 -9.27 15.91
C SER A 180 11.49 -8.79 17.26
N GLU A 181 10.60 -7.79 17.23
CA GLU A 181 9.99 -7.22 18.41
C GLU A 181 8.47 -7.26 18.34
N GLN A 182 7.85 -7.45 19.50
CA GLN A 182 6.40 -7.38 19.67
C GLN A 182 6.01 -6.15 20.46
N TYR A 183 5.03 -5.40 19.94
CA TYR A 183 4.51 -4.20 20.57
C TYR A 183 3.04 -4.37 20.93
N PRO A 184 2.63 -4.02 22.15
CA PRO A 184 1.21 -3.88 22.45
C PRO A 184 0.62 -2.72 21.62
N VAL A 185 -0.59 -2.91 21.11
CA VAL A 185 -1.29 -1.89 20.30
C VAL A 185 -2.59 -1.47 20.96
N ARG A 186 -3.41 -2.43 21.39
CA ARG A 186 -4.74 -2.19 21.96
C ARG A 186 -5.05 -3.19 23.05
N LEU A 187 -5.50 -2.73 24.21
CA LEU A 187 -5.85 -3.60 25.34
C LEU A 187 -7.15 -4.35 25.02
N ILE A 188 -7.11 -5.68 25.19
CA ILE A 188 -8.27 -6.57 25.06
C ILE A 188 -8.94 -6.72 26.42
N ALA A 189 -8.15 -7.03 27.45
CA ALA A 189 -8.63 -7.26 28.80
C ALA A 189 -7.55 -6.87 29.82
N PRO A 190 -7.89 -6.12 30.89
CA PRO A 190 -6.93 -5.81 31.95
C PRO A 190 -6.54 -7.06 32.74
N ALA A 191 -5.37 -7.03 33.38
CA ALA A 191 -4.91 -8.10 34.26
C ALA A 191 -5.89 -8.30 35.43
N GLU A 192 -6.21 -9.56 35.73
CA GLU A 192 -7.02 -9.88 36.91
C GLU A 192 -6.22 -9.56 38.17
N THR A 193 -6.74 -8.64 38.99
CA THR A 193 -6.17 -8.39 40.31
C THR A 193 -6.33 -9.66 41.16
N PRO A 194 -5.27 -10.22 41.75
CA PRO A 194 -5.39 -11.38 42.63
C PRO A 194 -6.32 -11.01 43.79
N THR A 195 -7.50 -11.60 43.83
CA THR A 195 -8.45 -11.42 44.93
C THR A 195 -7.79 -12.02 46.17
N ALA A 196 -7.38 -11.16 47.12
CA ALA A 196 -6.87 -11.61 48.41
C ALA A 196 -7.93 -12.50 49.07
N ARG A 197 -7.59 -13.78 49.28
CA ARG A 197 -8.45 -14.73 50.02
C ARG A 197 -8.38 -14.35 51.51
N PRO A 198 -9.52 -14.21 52.21
CA PRO A 198 -9.58 -13.75 53.60
C PRO A 198 -8.93 -14.72 54.58
#